data_AF-A0A0Q4XP92-F1
#
_entry.id   AF-A0A0Q4XP92-F1
#
_cell.length_a   1.000
_cell.length_b   1.000
_cell.length_c   1.000
_cell.angle_alpha   90.00
_cell.angle_beta   90.00
_cell.angle_gamma   90.00
#
_symmetry.space_group_name_H-M   'P 1'
#
loop_
_entity.id
_entity.type
_entity.pdbx_description
1 polymer ?
#
loop_
_entity_poly.entity_id
_entity_poly.type
_entity_poly.pdbx_seq_one_letter_code
_entity_poly.pdbx_strand_id
1 'polypeptide(L)'
;MSLLDKLLGRRPRTAANIAAELSARGAELTAAKARMASAVMKRAAALDAQDAVALKAVDDEAAADGLTAELAAHAIAALEAAHAERIKVEEREQFRADVASAEREAVAMTASLQAEYPEAAQRLAAILDRMAKHRANEDSLRERGRKLGESVKISNATAFRDGPQRWRVTWPGESGGQIVGSPEDAPRGSIRWVGGKPVAARDGVTVEPRRVESADSLLDAIKYLPGLLYGDAPYYRASEPWVPPPRMPV
;
A
#
# COMPACT_ATOMS: atom_id res chain seq x y z
N MET A 1 4.21 -30.82 -7.66
CA MET A 1 3.64 -31.35 -8.92
C MET A 1 4.17 -32.75 -9.15
N SER A 2 3.27 -33.72 -9.35
CA SER A 2 3.64 -35.11 -9.69
C SER A 2 4.16 -35.19 -11.14
N LEU A 3 5.20 -35.99 -11.38
CA LEU A 3 5.80 -36.22 -12.70
C LEU A 3 4.81 -36.85 -13.71
N LEU A 4 3.83 -37.59 -13.19
CA LEU A 4 2.80 -38.28 -13.98
C LEU A 4 1.82 -37.29 -14.65
N ASP A 5 1.47 -36.20 -13.97
CA ASP A 5 0.56 -35.19 -14.54
C ASP A 5 1.21 -34.43 -15.70
N LYS A 6 2.53 -34.21 -15.64
CA LYS A 6 3.30 -33.61 -16.74
C LYS A 6 3.40 -34.52 -17.96
N LEU A 7 3.50 -35.84 -17.77
CA LEU A 7 3.60 -36.83 -18.84
C LEU A 7 2.26 -37.05 -19.58
N LEU A 8 1.13 -36.86 -18.91
CA LEU A 8 -0.20 -37.04 -19.50
C LEU A 8 -0.77 -35.78 -20.16
N GLY A 9 0.01 -34.70 -20.27
CA GLY A 9 -0.45 -33.43 -20.86
C GLY A 9 -1.62 -32.78 -20.10
N ARG A 10 -1.88 -33.22 -18.86
CA ARG A 10 -2.98 -32.67 -18.06
C ARG A 10 -2.56 -31.29 -17.56
N ARG A 11 -3.36 -30.28 -17.92
CA ARG A 11 -3.21 -28.92 -17.38
C ARG A 11 -3.16 -29.00 -15.84
N PRO A 12 -2.26 -28.24 -15.19
CA PRO A 12 -2.20 -28.20 -13.74
C PRO A 12 -3.58 -27.81 -13.19
N ARG A 13 -4.09 -28.61 -12.25
CA ARG A 13 -5.38 -28.33 -11.59
C ARG A 13 -5.24 -27.05 -10.76
N THR A 14 -6.06 -26.06 -11.06
CA THR A 14 -6.19 -24.84 -10.26
C THR A 14 -7.22 -25.03 -9.14
N ALA A 15 -7.22 -24.17 -8.13
CA ALA A 15 -8.26 -24.19 -7.10
C ALA A 15 -9.66 -24.09 -7.73
N ALA A 16 -9.84 -23.21 -8.73
CA ALA A 16 -11.09 -23.06 -9.47
C ALA A 16 -11.54 -24.35 -10.18
N ASN A 17 -10.62 -25.08 -10.81
CA ASN A 17 -10.94 -26.35 -11.48
C ASN A 17 -11.38 -27.41 -10.46
N ILE A 18 -10.73 -27.47 -9.30
CA ILE A 18 -11.08 -28.42 -8.23
C ILE A 18 -12.45 -28.06 -7.63
N ALA A 19 -12.75 -26.77 -7.44
CA ALA A 19 -14.06 -26.31 -6.98
C ALA A 19 -15.19 -26.68 -7.95
N ALA A 20 -14.96 -26.59 -9.26
CA ALA A 20 -15.92 -27.03 -10.26
C ALA A 20 -16.15 -28.55 -10.21
N GLU A 21 -15.07 -29.34 -10.06
CA GLU A 21 -15.18 -30.80 -9.87
C GLU A 21 -15.92 -31.17 -8.58
N LEU A 22 -15.69 -30.45 -7.47
CA LEU A 22 -16.43 -30.63 -6.21
C LEU A 22 -17.94 -30.41 -6.39
N SER A 23 -18.32 -29.34 -7.10
CA SER A 23 -19.72 -29.05 -7.40
C SER A 23 -20.38 -30.17 -8.22
N ALA A 24 -19.68 -30.67 -9.25
CA ALA A 24 -20.17 -31.79 -10.07
C ALA A 24 -20.35 -33.07 -9.24
N ARG A 25 -19.38 -33.43 -8.38
CA ARG A 25 -19.50 -34.61 -7.49
C ARG A 25 -20.59 -34.44 -6.43
N GLY A 26 -20.80 -33.23 -5.92
CA GLY A 26 -21.91 -32.91 -5.03
C GLY A 26 -23.28 -33.13 -5.68
N ALA A 27 -23.42 -32.73 -6.95
CA ALA A 27 -24.63 -32.98 -7.73
C ALA A 27 -24.86 -34.48 -7.98
N GLU A 28 -23.81 -35.24 -8.33
CA GLU A 28 -23.87 -36.70 -8.48
C GLU A 28 -24.30 -37.41 -7.18
N LEU A 29 -23.71 -37.02 -6.03
CA LEU A 29 -24.07 -37.56 -4.73
C LEU A 29 -25.55 -37.27 -4.39
N THR A 30 -26.00 -36.05 -4.66
CA THR A 30 -27.39 -35.65 -4.42
C THR A 30 -28.36 -36.44 -5.29
N ALA A 31 -28.03 -36.60 -6.57
CA ALA A 31 -28.83 -37.39 -7.51
C ALA A 31 -28.90 -38.87 -7.11
N ALA A 32 -27.77 -39.48 -6.74
CA ALA A 32 -27.72 -40.87 -6.28
C ALA A 32 -28.59 -41.07 -5.02
N LYS A 33 -28.46 -40.18 -4.02
CA LYS A 33 -29.29 -40.21 -2.81
C LYS A 33 -30.79 -40.07 -3.12
N ALA A 34 -31.16 -39.22 -4.07
CA ALA A 34 -32.55 -39.05 -4.48
C ALA A 34 -33.11 -40.32 -5.15
N ARG A 35 -32.31 -40.99 -6.00
CA ARG A 35 -32.71 -42.27 -6.61
C ARG A 35 -32.85 -43.39 -5.58
N MET A 36 -31.93 -43.47 -4.60
CA MET A 36 -32.05 -44.40 -3.47
C MET A 36 -33.32 -44.16 -2.64
N ALA A 37 -33.67 -42.90 -2.37
CA ALA A 37 -34.91 -42.57 -1.66
C ALA A 37 -36.16 -42.97 -2.47
N SER A 38 -36.14 -42.79 -3.79
CA SER A 38 -37.21 -43.27 -4.68
C SER A 38 -37.31 -44.80 -4.71
N ALA A 39 -36.18 -45.51 -4.65
CA ALA A 39 -36.15 -46.97 -4.58
C ALA A 39 -36.89 -47.52 -3.35
N VAL A 40 -36.86 -46.81 -2.20
CA VAL A 40 -37.64 -47.19 -1.01
C VAL A 40 -39.14 -47.23 -1.30
N MET A 41 -39.67 -46.24 -2.04
CA MET A 41 -41.09 -46.21 -2.41
C MET A 41 -41.44 -47.29 -3.43
N LYS A 42 -40.59 -47.51 -4.44
CA LYS A 42 -40.77 -48.57 -5.44
C LYS A 42 -40.74 -49.96 -4.79
N ARG A 43 -39.87 -50.16 -3.80
CA ARG A 43 -39.75 -51.39 -3.04
C ARG A 43 -41.02 -51.70 -2.26
N ALA A 44 -41.59 -50.71 -1.58
CA ALA A 44 -42.87 -50.85 -0.88
C ALA A 44 -44.00 -51.25 -1.83
N ALA A 45 -44.11 -50.59 -3.00
CA ALA A 45 -45.11 -50.94 -4.02
C ALA A 45 -44.94 -52.37 -4.57
N ALA A 46 -43.70 -52.83 -4.79
CA ALA A 46 -43.43 -54.19 -5.23
C ALA A 46 -43.77 -55.25 -4.15
N LEU A 47 -43.54 -54.93 -2.87
CA LEU A 47 -43.95 -55.76 -1.74
C LEU A 47 -45.47 -55.86 -1.63
N ASP A 48 -46.18 -54.74 -1.76
CA ASP A 48 -47.65 -54.70 -1.73
C ASP A 48 -48.26 -55.51 -2.89
N ALA A 49 -47.62 -55.50 -4.07
CA ALA A 49 -48.03 -56.27 -5.24
C ALA A 49 -47.56 -57.74 -5.22
N GLN A 50 -46.74 -58.15 -4.25
CA GLN A 50 -46.09 -59.47 -4.19
C GLN A 50 -45.28 -59.82 -5.46
N ASP A 51 -44.73 -58.81 -6.14
CA ASP A 51 -43.94 -59.00 -7.36
C ASP A 51 -42.45 -59.20 -7.02
N ALA A 52 -42.05 -60.47 -6.95
CA ALA A 52 -40.67 -60.85 -6.63
C ALA A 52 -39.64 -60.39 -7.68
N VAL A 53 -40.04 -60.24 -8.95
CA VAL A 53 -39.14 -59.80 -10.02
C VAL A 53 -38.89 -58.30 -9.91
N ALA A 54 -39.95 -57.52 -9.70
CA ALA A 54 -39.84 -56.09 -9.46
C ALA A 54 -39.06 -55.78 -8.17
N LEU A 55 -39.27 -56.56 -7.11
CA LEU A 55 -38.53 -56.41 -5.85
C LEU A 55 -37.02 -56.58 -6.06
N LYS A 56 -36.61 -57.62 -6.78
CA LYS A 56 -35.19 -57.87 -7.09
C LYS A 56 -34.59 -56.74 -7.94
N ALA A 57 -35.30 -56.30 -8.97
CA ALA A 57 -34.82 -55.21 -9.84
C ALA A 57 -34.61 -53.90 -9.06
N VAL A 58 -35.53 -53.56 -8.15
CA VAL A 58 -35.41 -52.37 -7.29
C VAL A 58 -34.24 -52.49 -6.31
N ASP A 59 -34.03 -53.66 -5.72
CA ASP A 59 -32.91 -53.90 -4.79
C ASP A 59 -31.55 -53.83 -5.53
N ASP A 60 -31.46 -54.36 -6.76
CA ASP A 60 -30.25 -54.27 -7.59
C ASP A 60 -29.96 -52.81 -8.03
N GLU A 61 -30.98 -52.04 -8.42
CA GLU A 61 -30.84 -50.60 -8.73
C GLU A 61 -30.39 -49.80 -7.50
N ALA A 62 -30.98 -50.06 -6.33
CA ALA A 62 -30.62 -49.38 -5.09
C ALA A 62 -29.17 -49.66 -4.67
N ALA A 63 -28.69 -50.89 -4.88
CA ALA A 63 -27.29 -51.25 -4.61
C ALA A 63 -26.30 -50.50 -5.52
N ALA A 64 -26.62 -50.37 -6.82
CA ALA A 64 -25.80 -49.62 -7.78
C ALA A 64 -25.76 -48.11 -7.47
N ASP A 65 -26.91 -47.52 -7.09
CA ASP A 65 -26.96 -46.13 -6.65
C ASP A 65 -26.27 -45.90 -5.31
N GLY A 66 -26.32 -46.88 -4.39
CA GLY A 66 -25.55 -46.87 -3.14
C GLY A 66 -24.04 -46.81 -3.38
N LEU A 67 -23.52 -47.67 -4.26
CA LEU A 67 -22.11 -47.64 -4.67
C LEU A 67 -21.74 -46.29 -5.31
N THR A 68 -22.61 -45.74 -6.15
CA THR A 68 -22.39 -44.43 -6.78
C THR A 68 -22.30 -43.32 -5.73
N ALA A 69 -23.16 -43.33 -4.71
CA ALA A 69 -23.13 -42.38 -3.62
C ALA A 69 -21.84 -42.50 -2.78
N GLU A 70 -21.38 -43.71 -2.48
CA GLU A 70 -20.13 -43.94 -1.76
C GLU A 70 -18.91 -43.44 -2.54
N LEU A 71 -18.83 -43.75 -3.84
CA LEU A 71 -17.76 -43.28 -4.72
C LEU A 71 -17.74 -41.75 -4.82
N ALA A 72 -18.90 -41.12 -4.96
CA ALA A 72 -19.02 -39.67 -4.99
C ALA A 72 -18.60 -39.03 -3.66
N ALA A 73 -19.01 -39.60 -2.51
CA ALA A 73 -18.62 -39.11 -1.19
C ALA A 73 -17.12 -39.21 -0.94
N HIS A 74 -16.49 -40.33 -1.30
CA HIS A 74 -15.04 -40.49 -1.19
C HIS A 74 -14.29 -39.51 -2.11
N ALA A 75 -14.77 -39.32 -3.34
CA ALA A 75 -14.19 -38.36 -4.27
C ALA A 75 -14.29 -36.92 -3.76
N ILE A 76 -15.41 -36.52 -3.15
CA ILE A 76 -15.58 -35.20 -2.53
C ILE A 76 -14.54 -35.00 -1.43
N ALA A 77 -14.39 -35.93 -0.48
CA ALA A 77 -13.43 -35.80 0.61
C ALA A 77 -11.98 -35.64 0.11
N ALA A 78 -11.60 -36.41 -0.92
CA ALA A 78 -10.28 -36.28 -1.53
C ALA A 78 -10.08 -34.93 -2.26
N LEU A 79 -11.11 -34.44 -2.94
CA LEU A 79 -11.07 -33.17 -3.66
C LEU A 79 -11.08 -31.97 -2.72
N GLU A 80 -11.76 -32.03 -1.57
CA GLU A 80 -11.74 -30.97 -0.54
C GLU A 80 -10.33 -30.78 0.04
N ALA A 81 -9.66 -31.88 0.39
CA ALA A 81 -8.28 -31.84 0.86
C ALA A 81 -7.33 -31.27 -0.21
N ALA A 82 -7.49 -31.70 -1.47
CA ALA A 82 -6.70 -31.19 -2.59
C ALA A 82 -6.98 -29.70 -2.88
N HIS A 83 -8.22 -29.24 -2.71
CA HIS A 83 -8.62 -27.84 -2.90
C HIS A 83 -7.94 -26.93 -1.88
N ALA A 84 -8.00 -27.30 -0.59
CA ALA A 84 -7.39 -26.53 0.48
C ALA A 84 -5.87 -26.38 0.31
N GLU A 85 -5.19 -27.47 -0.07
CA GLU A 85 -3.76 -27.42 -0.37
C GLU A 85 -3.46 -26.60 -1.63
N ARG A 86 -4.32 -26.67 -2.65
CA ARG A 86 -4.11 -25.91 -3.88
C ARG A 86 -4.25 -24.41 -3.67
N ILE A 87 -5.22 -23.97 -2.87
CA ILE A 87 -5.39 -22.55 -2.48
C ILE A 87 -4.10 -22.03 -1.84
N LYS A 88 -3.56 -22.73 -0.83
CA LYS A 88 -2.33 -22.31 -0.14
C LYS A 88 -1.14 -22.20 -1.08
N VAL A 89 -1.04 -23.09 -2.07
CA VAL A 89 0.03 -23.05 -3.07
C VAL A 89 -0.14 -21.84 -3.98
N GLU A 90 -1.34 -21.57 -4.48
CA GLU A 90 -1.63 -20.44 -5.35
C GLU A 90 -1.42 -19.10 -4.62
N GLU A 91 -1.81 -18.98 -3.35
CA GLU A 91 -1.54 -17.81 -2.51
C GLU A 91 -0.03 -17.55 -2.33
N ARG A 92 0.75 -18.61 -2.10
CA ARG A 92 2.22 -18.50 -1.98
C ARG A 92 2.87 -18.13 -3.31
N GLU A 93 2.38 -18.66 -4.42
CA GLU A 93 2.85 -18.32 -5.77
C GLU A 93 2.54 -16.85 -6.09
N GLN A 94 1.33 -16.38 -5.78
CA GLN A 94 0.94 -14.98 -5.94
C GLN A 94 1.80 -14.05 -5.08
N PHE A 95 1.96 -14.37 -3.79
CA PHE A 95 2.78 -13.57 -2.89
C PHE A 95 4.23 -13.44 -3.38
N ARG A 96 4.83 -14.53 -3.87
CA ARG A 96 6.19 -14.49 -4.44
C ARG A 96 6.28 -13.61 -5.69
N ALA A 97 5.24 -13.63 -6.54
CA ALA A 97 5.18 -12.76 -7.71
C ALA A 97 5.08 -11.28 -7.30
N ASP A 98 4.27 -10.97 -6.29
CA ASP A 98 4.10 -9.62 -5.75
C ASP A 98 5.42 -9.10 -5.15
N VAL A 99 6.11 -9.91 -4.34
CA VAL A 99 7.44 -9.58 -3.78
C VAL A 99 8.44 -9.30 -4.90
N ALA A 100 8.53 -10.16 -5.90
CA ALA A 100 9.44 -9.97 -7.04
C ALA A 100 9.08 -8.74 -7.89
N SER A 101 7.82 -8.29 -7.90
CA SER A 101 7.42 -7.03 -8.53
C SER A 101 7.91 -5.83 -7.72
N ALA A 102 7.65 -5.83 -6.41
CA ALA A 102 8.07 -4.76 -5.51
C ALA A 102 9.60 -4.59 -5.48
N GLU A 103 10.37 -5.70 -5.51
CA GLU A 103 11.83 -5.65 -5.60
C GLU A 103 12.30 -4.98 -6.91
N ARG A 104 11.65 -5.28 -8.04
CA ARG A 104 11.98 -4.65 -9.33
C ARG A 104 11.68 -3.15 -9.31
N GLU A 105 10.55 -2.75 -8.74
CA GLU A 105 10.20 -1.33 -8.57
C GLU A 105 11.20 -0.60 -7.66
N ALA A 106 11.61 -1.21 -6.55
CA ALA A 106 12.59 -0.65 -5.63
C ALA A 106 13.97 -0.47 -6.31
N VAL A 107 14.41 -1.44 -7.10
CA VAL A 107 15.66 -1.33 -7.89
C VAL A 107 15.56 -0.21 -8.92
N ALA A 108 14.45 -0.12 -9.65
CA ALA A 108 14.23 0.95 -10.63
C ALA A 108 14.22 2.34 -9.97
N MET A 109 13.54 2.48 -8.83
CA MET A 109 13.51 3.72 -8.05
C MET A 109 14.90 4.11 -7.54
N THR A 110 15.66 3.13 -7.02
CA THR A 110 17.03 3.36 -6.55
C THR A 110 17.93 3.83 -7.69
N ALA A 111 17.81 3.23 -8.87
CA ALA A 111 18.57 3.64 -10.06
C ALA A 111 18.19 5.07 -10.51
N SER A 112 16.91 5.44 -10.47
CA SER A 112 16.46 6.81 -10.77
C SER A 112 17.08 7.81 -9.79
N LEU A 113 17.00 7.53 -8.49
CA LEU A 113 17.59 8.37 -7.45
C LEU A 113 19.10 8.53 -7.62
N GLN A 114 19.82 7.44 -7.91
CA GLN A 114 21.27 7.48 -8.15
C GLN A 114 21.66 8.26 -9.40
N ALA A 115 20.81 8.29 -10.43
CA ALA A 115 21.03 9.07 -11.64
C ALA A 115 20.74 10.57 -11.44
N GLU A 116 19.66 10.91 -10.74
CA GLU A 116 19.18 12.29 -10.57
C GLU A 116 19.92 13.05 -9.46
N TYR A 117 20.30 12.36 -8.38
CA TYR A 117 20.90 13.00 -7.21
C TYR A 117 22.24 13.71 -7.49
N PRO A 118 23.18 13.14 -8.27
CA PRO A 118 24.43 13.84 -8.59
C PRO A 118 24.21 15.15 -9.36
N GLU A 119 23.25 15.18 -10.28
CA GLU A 119 22.94 16.39 -11.04
C GLU A 119 22.31 17.46 -10.13
N ALA A 120 21.38 17.06 -9.27
CA ALA A 120 20.80 17.96 -8.26
C ALA A 120 21.87 18.52 -7.30
N ALA A 121 22.79 17.67 -6.82
CA ALA A 121 23.89 18.06 -5.95
C ALA A 121 24.86 19.04 -6.64
N GLN A 122 25.20 18.80 -7.91
CA GLN A 122 26.04 19.71 -8.70
C GLN A 122 25.36 21.07 -8.93
N ARG A 123 24.08 21.08 -9.29
CA ARG A 123 23.30 22.32 -9.46
C ARG A 123 23.26 23.12 -8.17
N LEU A 124 23.06 22.46 -7.04
CA LEU A 124 23.05 23.10 -5.73
C LEU A 124 24.42 23.65 -5.33
N ALA A 125 25.50 22.89 -5.53
CA ALA A 125 26.87 23.36 -5.32
C ALA A 125 27.20 24.60 -6.17
N ALA A 126 26.76 24.62 -7.43
CA ALA A 126 26.95 25.77 -8.32
C ALA A 126 26.16 27.02 -7.90
N ILE A 127 25.01 26.84 -7.24
CA ILE A 127 24.25 27.95 -6.65
C ILE A 127 24.99 28.49 -5.41
N LEU A 128 25.46 27.61 -4.54
CA LEU A 128 26.21 27.99 -3.33
C LEU A 128 27.51 28.74 -3.67
N ASP A 129 28.26 28.28 -4.67
CA ASP A 129 29.48 28.95 -5.15
C ASP A 129 29.17 30.36 -5.70
N ARG A 130 28.10 30.50 -6.49
CA ARG A 130 27.65 31.82 -6.99
C ARG A 130 27.28 32.75 -5.84
N MET A 131 26.61 32.26 -4.80
CA MET A 131 26.29 33.05 -3.62
C MET A 131 27.54 33.49 -2.84
N ALA A 132 28.52 32.59 -2.69
CA ALA A 132 29.79 32.91 -2.03
C ALA A 132 30.56 34.00 -2.79
N LYS A 133 30.67 33.87 -4.12
CA LYS A 133 31.30 34.87 -5.00
C LYS A 133 30.58 36.22 -4.94
N HIS A 134 29.25 36.22 -4.91
CA HIS A 134 28.48 37.45 -4.77
C HIS A 134 28.79 38.18 -3.45
N ARG A 135 28.87 37.45 -2.32
CA ARG A 135 29.24 38.03 -1.01
C ARG A 135 30.66 38.58 -1.01
N ALA A 136 31.63 37.82 -1.54
CA ALA A 136 33.01 38.29 -1.62
C ALA A 136 33.13 39.58 -2.46
N ASN A 137 32.38 39.67 -3.55
CA ASN A 137 32.31 40.88 -4.38
C ASN A 137 31.64 42.03 -3.63
N GLU A 138 30.55 41.77 -2.91
CA GLU A 138 29.86 42.77 -2.08
C GLU A 138 30.78 43.34 -1.00
N ASP A 139 31.49 42.47 -0.27
CA ASP A 139 32.42 42.88 0.78
C ASP A 139 33.58 43.69 0.21
N SER A 140 34.12 43.27 -0.94
CA SER A 140 35.17 44.03 -1.66
C SER A 140 34.69 45.41 -2.11
N LEU A 141 33.47 45.51 -2.65
CA LEU A 141 32.88 46.78 -3.09
C LEU A 141 32.57 47.70 -1.91
N ARG A 142 32.06 47.17 -0.80
CA ARG A 142 31.84 47.94 0.45
C ARG A 142 33.15 48.44 1.04
N GLU A 143 34.20 47.62 1.02
CA GLU A 143 35.54 48.01 1.49
C GLU A 143 36.14 49.12 0.61
N ARG A 144 36.01 49.00 -0.71
CA ARG A 144 36.44 50.06 -1.64
C ARG A 144 35.64 51.34 -1.48
N GLY A 145 34.31 51.24 -1.33
CA GLY A 145 33.44 52.39 -1.06
C GLY A 145 33.86 53.12 0.22
N ARG A 146 34.13 52.39 1.30
CA ARG A 146 34.68 52.96 2.55
C ARG A 146 35.97 53.73 2.34
N LYS A 147 36.91 53.20 1.56
CA LYS A 147 38.18 53.88 1.24
C LYS A 147 38.01 55.14 0.40
N LEU A 148 36.95 55.19 -0.41
CA LEU A 148 36.63 56.32 -1.29
C LEU A 148 35.65 57.33 -0.64
N GLY A 149 35.14 57.06 0.56
CA GLY A 149 34.11 57.89 1.20
C GLY A 149 32.72 57.76 0.58
N GLU A 150 32.49 56.73 -0.25
CA GLU A 150 31.23 56.48 -0.94
C GLU A 150 30.42 55.36 -0.27
N SER A 151 29.11 55.59 -0.09
CA SER A 151 28.20 54.56 0.40
C SER A 151 27.70 53.69 -0.76
N VAL A 152 28.16 52.44 -0.83
CA VAL A 152 27.70 51.47 -1.84
C VAL A 152 26.54 50.65 -1.27
N LYS A 153 25.32 50.83 -1.80
CA LYS A 153 24.17 49.95 -1.53
C LYS A 153 24.07 48.90 -2.62
N ILE A 154 24.38 47.65 -2.28
CA ILE A 154 24.17 46.51 -3.16
C ILE A 154 22.87 45.84 -2.72
N SER A 155 21.96 45.60 -3.69
CA SER A 155 20.72 44.86 -3.46
C SER A 155 21.08 43.46 -2.97
N ASN A 156 20.88 43.23 -1.68
CA ASN A 156 21.29 42.01 -1.03
C ASN A 156 20.42 40.85 -1.53
N ALA A 157 21.04 39.71 -1.85
CA ALA A 157 20.34 38.43 -2.09
C ALA A 157 19.69 37.86 -0.81
N THR A 158 19.41 38.70 0.20
CA THR A 158 18.69 38.38 1.44
C THR A 158 17.32 37.80 1.18
N ALA A 159 16.65 38.13 0.06
CA ALA A 159 15.37 37.53 -0.29
C ALA A 159 15.43 35.98 -0.37
N PHE A 160 16.58 35.40 -0.73
CA PHE A 160 16.77 33.95 -0.67
C PHE A 160 17.19 33.45 0.72
N ARG A 161 17.89 34.25 1.52
CA ARG A 161 18.28 33.87 2.90
C ARG A 161 17.09 33.91 3.88
N ASP A 162 16.09 34.72 3.56
CA ASP A 162 14.80 34.81 4.26
C ASP A 162 13.75 33.82 3.69
N GLY A 163 14.06 33.12 2.59
CA GLY A 163 13.14 32.26 1.84
C GLY A 163 12.96 30.85 2.42
N PRO A 164 14.00 29.99 2.47
CA PRO A 164 13.94 28.68 3.12
C PRO A 164 14.02 28.87 4.64
N GLN A 165 12.98 28.46 5.35
CA GLN A 165 12.98 28.41 6.81
C GLN A 165 13.05 26.95 7.23
N ARG A 166 13.95 26.64 8.16
CA ARG A 166 13.83 25.39 8.91
C ARG A 166 12.76 25.59 9.96
N TRP A 167 11.93 24.59 10.19
CA TRP A 167 10.92 24.64 11.23
C TRP A 167 11.40 23.86 12.44
N ARG A 168 11.24 24.45 13.62
CA ARG A 168 11.42 23.77 14.90
C ARG A 168 10.03 23.48 15.45
N VAL A 169 9.80 22.24 15.86
CA VAL A 169 8.58 21.85 16.55
C VAL A 169 8.94 21.46 17.97
N THR A 170 8.16 21.96 18.93
CA THR A 170 8.23 21.56 20.33
C THR A 170 6.92 20.89 20.70
N TRP A 171 6.95 19.71 21.31
CA TRP A 171 5.74 18.96 21.71
C TRP A 171 5.90 18.30 23.08
N PRO A 172 4.80 17.92 23.75
CA PRO A 172 4.86 17.24 25.05
C PRO A 172 5.44 15.83 24.89
N GLY A 173 6.45 15.51 25.69
CA GLY A 173 7.01 14.17 25.83
C GLY A 173 6.19 13.30 26.78
N GLU A 174 6.26 11.98 26.59
CA GLU A 174 5.51 11.00 27.38
C GLU A 174 5.87 11.04 28.88
N SER A 175 7.07 11.49 29.22
CA SER A 175 7.56 11.63 30.60
C SER A 175 7.29 13.00 31.24
N GLY A 176 6.44 13.83 30.63
CA GLY A 176 6.03 15.14 31.18
C GLY A 176 6.99 16.31 30.88
N GLY A 177 7.98 16.12 29.98
CA GLY A 177 8.86 17.19 29.48
C GLY A 177 8.41 17.77 28.14
N GLN A 178 9.14 18.75 27.62
CA GLN A 178 9.00 19.20 26.23
C GLN A 178 10.12 18.60 25.37
N ILE A 179 9.77 18.02 24.23
CA ILE A 179 10.69 17.50 23.22
C ILE A 179 10.79 18.54 22.10
N VAL A 180 12.01 18.83 21.65
CA VAL A 180 12.29 19.77 20.55
C VAL A 180 12.89 18.99 19.39
N GLY A 181 12.33 19.12 18.19
CA GLY A 181 12.81 18.42 17.01
C GLY A 181 12.36 19.07 15.69
N SER A 182 12.57 18.35 14.59
CA SER A 182 12.07 18.74 13.27
C SER A 182 10.59 18.34 13.12
N PRO A 183 9.86 18.89 12.12
CA PRO A 183 8.46 18.52 11.86
C PRO A 183 8.24 17.02 11.60
N GLU A 184 9.18 16.34 10.95
CA GLU A 184 9.11 14.89 10.70
C GLU A 184 9.21 14.03 11.96
N ASP A 185 9.85 14.56 13.02
CA ASP A 185 10.03 13.86 14.29
C ASP A 185 8.78 14.00 15.19
N ALA A 186 7.89 14.93 14.85
CA ALA A 186 6.71 15.21 15.64
C ALA A 186 5.71 14.03 15.55
N PRO A 187 5.09 13.62 16.67
CA PRO A 187 4.07 12.58 16.66
C PRO A 187 2.95 12.87 15.65
N ARG A 188 2.40 11.82 15.03
CA ARG A 188 1.29 11.97 14.08
C ARG A 188 0.13 12.77 14.70
N GLY A 189 -0.35 13.76 13.97
CA GLY A 189 -1.43 14.64 14.41
C GLY A 189 -1.01 15.82 15.29
N SER A 190 0.27 15.93 15.66
CA SER A 190 0.80 17.09 16.41
C SER A 190 0.88 18.36 15.56
N ILE A 191 1.15 18.19 14.26
CA ILE A 191 1.24 19.27 13.29
C ILE A 191 0.34 19.00 12.08
N ARG A 192 -0.06 20.08 11.40
CA ARG A 192 -0.72 20.05 10.10
C ARG A 192 -0.01 20.97 9.12
N TRP A 193 -0.03 20.64 7.84
CA TRP A 193 0.59 21.45 6.79
C TRP A 193 -0.45 22.38 6.16
N VAL A 194 -0.19 23.69 6.18
CA VAL A 194 -1.05 24.73 5.59
C VAL A 194 -0.20 25.60 4.68
N GLY A 195 -0.48 25.60 3.37
CA GLY A 195 0.29 26.36 2.39
C GLY A 195 1.79 26.03 2.40
N GLY A 196 2.14 24.76 2.65
CA GLY A 196 3.53 24.29 2.73
C GLY A 196 4.27 24.67 4.02
N LYS A 197 3.57 25.13 5.05
CA LYS A 197 4.13 25.45 6.38
C LYS A 197 3.53 24.54 7.45
N PRO A 198 4.34 24.01 8.39
CA PRO A 198 3.82 23.28 9.53
C PRO A 198 3.15 24.25 10.51
N VAL A 199 2.00 23.86 11.02
CA VAL A 199 1.23 24.60 12.02
C VAL A 199 0.84 23.64 13.13
N ALA A 200 0.87 24.11 14.38
CA ALA A 200 0.41 23.31 15.51
C ALA A 200 -1.04 22.87 15.30
N ALA A 201 -1.29 21.57 15.49
CA ALA A 201 -2.62 20.97 15.39
C ALA A 201 -3.18 20.53 16.76
N ARG A 202 -2.37 20.65 17.82
CA ARG A 202 -2.72 20.24 19.18
C ARG A 202 -2.20 21.24 20.21
N ASP A 203 -2.92 21.38 21.32
CA ASP A 203 -2.49 22.19 22.46
C ASP A 203 -1.19 21.66 23.06
N GLY A 204 -0.29 22.58 23.42
CA GLY A 204 1.05 22.27 23.91
C GLY A 204 2.09 21.99 22.83
N VAL A 205 1.72 22.07 21.55
CA VAL A 205 2.66 22.03 20.42
C VAL A 205 2.97 23.45 19.95
N THR A 206 4.26 23.80 19.83
CA THR A 206 4.69 25.07 19.23
C THR A 206 5.51 24.81 17.97
N VAL A 207 5.34 25.68 16.96
CA VAL A 207 6.08 25.62 15.70
C VAL A 207 6.74 26.96 15.46
N GLU A 208 8.07 26.97 15.37
CA GLU A 208 8.88 28.17 15.24
C GLU A 208 9.70 28.15 13.94
N PRO A 209 9.68 29.24 13.16
CA PRO A 209 10.60 29.39 12.03
C PRO A 209 12.02 29.70 12.53
N ARG A 210 13.01 29.00 11.98
CA ARG A 210 14.44 29.22 12.24
C ARG A 210 15.10 29.66 10.93
N ARG A 211 15.92 30.72 11.04
CA ARG A 211 16.71 31.23 9.92
C ARG A 211 17.82 30.25 9.56
N VAL A 212 18.23 30.26 8.30
CA VAL A 212 19.38 29.50 7.82
C VAL A 212 20.67 30.13 8.37
N GLU A 213 21.30 29.43 9.30
CA GLU A 213 22.51 29.91 10.00
C GLU A 213 23.80 29.52 9.24
N SER A 214 23.79 28.41 8.50
CA SER A 214 24.95 27.84 7.78
C SER A 214 24.58 27.23 6.43
N ALA A 215 25.58 26.84 5.63
CA ALA A 215 25.36 26.12 4.38
C ALA A 215 24.66 24.76 4.61
N ASP A 216 25.05 24.02 5.66
CA ASP A 216 24.39 22.75 6.01
C ASP A 216 22.94 22.96 6.46
N SER A 217 22.66 24.05 7.18
CA SER A 217 21.29 24.44 7.54
C SER A 217 20.44 24.83 6.33
N LEU A 218 21.05 25.23 5.21
CA LEU A 218 20.35 25.54 3.96
C LEU A 218 19.92 24.26 3.26
N LEU A 219 20.80 23.25 3.21
CA LEU A 219 20.49 21.93 2.67
C LEU A 219 19.32 21.28 3.42
N ASP A 220 19.30 21.43 4.74
CA ASP A 220 18.21 20.92 5.58
C ASP A 220 16.91 21.71 5.36
N ALA A 221 16.98 23.03 5.21
CA ALA A 221 15.83 23.87 4.91
C ALA A 221 15.19 23.59 3.54
N ILE A 222 16.00 23.17 2.55
CA ILE A 222 15.52 22.80 1.20
C ILE A 222 14.55 21.62 1.25
N LYS A 223 14.72 20.67 2.18
CA LYS A 223 13.79 19.56 2.38
C LYS A 223 12.36 20.00 2.71
N TYR A 224 12.20 21.20 3.27
CA TYR A 224 10.90 21.74 3.67
C TYR A 224 10.31 22.72 2.65
N LEU A 225 10.92 22.87 1.48
CA LEU A 225 10.35 23.68 0.42
C LEU A 225 9.07 23.01 -0.11
N PRO A 226 7.98 23.78 -0.29
CA PRO A 226 6.76 23.27 -0.89
C PRO A 226 7.07 22.63 -2.26
N GLY A 227 6.71 21.36 -2.45
CA GLY A 227 6.93 20.63 -3.71
C GLY A 227 8.11 19.64 -3.72
N LEU A 228 8.99 19.62 -2.71
CA LEU A 228 10.13 18.68 -2.64
C LEU A 228 9.85 17.42 -1.80
N LEU A 229 8.92 17.49 -0.84
CA LEU A 229 8.33 16.32 -0.19
C LEU A 229 7.01 15.95 -0.89
N TYR A 230 7.10 15.41 -2.10
CA TYR A 230 5.95 14.82 -2.80
C TYR A 230 6.32 13.46 -3.35
N GLY A 231 6.10 12.44 -2.52
CA GLY A 231 5.91 11.04 -2.92
C GLY A 231 4.45 10.55 -2.74
N ASP A 232 3.54 11.40 -2.27
CA ASP A 232 2.12 11.04 -2.16
C ASP A 232 1.29 11.71 -3.26
N ALA A 233 0.44 10.90 -3.90
CA ALA A 233 -0.52 11.26 -4.94
C ALA A 233 -1.38 12.51 -4.58
N PRO A 234 -1.95 13.22 -5.57
CA PRO A 234 -2.60 14.52 -5.38
C PRO A 234 -3.93 14.37 -4.62
N TYR A 235 -3.89 14.35 -3.29
CA TYR A 235 -5.09 14.37 -2.44
C TYR A 235 -5.52 15.77 -1.99
N TYR A 236 -4.80 16.82 -2.37
CA TYR A 236 -5.25 18.19 -2.12
C TYR A 236 -6.11 18.67 -3.28
N ARG A 237 -7.42 18.38 -3.22
CA ARG A 237 -8.40 19.36 -3.73
C ARG A 237 -8.10 20.68 -3.03
N ALA A 238 -8.07 21.78 -3.78
CA ALA A 238 -8.09 23.11 -3.18
C ALA A 238 -9.18 23.11 -2.10
N SER A 239 -8.81 23.38 -0.85
CA SER A 239 -9.78 23.54 0.23
C SER A 239 -10.78 24.60 -0.24
N GLU A 240 -12.06 24.23 -0.32
CA GLU A 240 -13.11 25.21 -0.57
C GLU A 240 -12.94 26.37 0.43
N PRO A 241 -13.18 27.62 -0.01
CA PRO A 241 -13.02 28.78 0.86
C PRO A 241 -13.88 28.58 2.12
N TRP A 242 -13.23 28.67 3.28
CA TRP A 242 -13.89 28.54 4.57
C TRP A 242 -15.04 29.54 4.68
N VAL A 243 -16.27 29.03 4.75
CA VAL A 243 -17.46 29.82 5.03
C VAL A 243 -17.69 29.79 6.54
N PRO A 244 -17.67 30.93 7.25
CA PRO A 244 -17.98 30.96 8.67
C PRO A 244 -19.42 30.45 8.92
N PRO A 245 -19.66 29.68 9.99
CA PRO A 245 -21.02 29.26 10.33
C PRO A 245 -21.92 30.49 10.58
N PRO A 246 -23.19 30.46 10.17
CA PRO A 246 -24.11 31.56 10.39
C PRO A 246 -24.24 31.82 11.90
N ARG A 247 -24.14 33.10 12.27
CA ARG A 247 -24.36 33.52 13.66
C ARG A 247 -25.78 33.16 14.06
N MET A 248 -25.93 32.36 15.11
CA MET A 248 -27.25 32.08 15.66
C MET A 248 -27.85 33.39 16.21
N PRO A 249 -29.15 33.64 16.00
CA PRO A 249 -29.81 34.81 16.55
C PRO A 249 -29.79 34.76 18.08
N VAL A 250 -29.54 35.92 18.69
CA VAL A 250 -29.54 36.16 20.13
C VAL A 250 -30.96 36.08 20.67
#